data_AF-A0A9D1UX30-F1
#
_entry.id   AF-A0A9D1UX30-F1
#
_cell.length_a   1.000
_cell.length_b   1.000
_cell.length_c   1.000
_cell.angle_alpha   90.00
_cell.angle_beta   90.00
_cell.angle_gamma   90.00
#
_symmetry.space_group_name_H-M   'P 1'
#
loop_
_entity.id
_entity.type
_entity.pdbx_description
1 polymer ?
#
loop_
_entity_poly.entity_id
_entity_poly.type
_entity_poly.pdbx_seq_one_letter_code
_entity_poly.pdbx_strand_id
1 'polypeptide(L)' 'MVFRISGIVLALIGIWQLFAAWKYYRFLRTKGTKNSFSPLALYYGALLGLIALIIGLWMFFSPETIVQLIGK' A
#
# COMPACT_ATOMS: atom_id res chain seq x y z
N MET A 1 -2.12 -3.93 -20.97
CA MET A 1 -1.01 -4.68 -20.32
C MET A 1 -0.29 -3.82 -19.27
N VAL A 2 0.24 -2.64 -19.64
CA VAL A 2 0.96 -1.73 -18.72
C VAL A 2 0.14 -1.37 -17.48
N PHE A 3 -1.14 -1.01 -17.62
CA PHE A 3 -2.02 -0.63 -16.49
C PHE A 3 -2.15 -1.69 -15.39
N ARG A 4 -2.17 -2.98 -15.76
CA ARG A 4 -2.20 -4.10 -14.79
C ARG A 4 -0.88 -4.28 -14.06
N ILE A 5 0.23 -4.15 -14.78
CA ILE A 5 1.58 -4.21 -14.20
C ILE A 5 1.74 -3.06 -13.20
N SER A 6 1.29 -1.85 -13.55
CA SER A 6 1.24 -0.71 -12.64
C SER A 6 0.44 -1.02 -11.38
N GLY A 7 -0.76 -1.62 -11.52
CA GLY A 7 -1.61 -2.00 -10.39
C GLY A 7 -0.95 -3.01 -9.44
N ILE A 8 -0.28 -4.03 -9.98
CA ILE A 8 0.47 -5.02 -9.18
C ILE A 8 1.62 -4.36 -8.43
N VAL A 9 2.40 -3.50 -9.09
CA VAL A 9 3.50 -2.77 -8.46
C VAL A 9 2.98 -1.87 -7.33
N LEU A 10 1.86 -1.17 -7.56
CA LEU A 10 1.23 -0.30 -6.57
C LEU A 10 0.70 -1.09 -5.36
N ALA A 11 0.13 -2.27 -5.60
CA ALA A 11 -0.29 -3.18 -4.54
C ALA A 11 0.90 -3.70 -3.71
N LEU A 12 2.01 -4.07 -4.37
CA LEU A 12 3.24 -4.49 -3.69
C LEU A 12 3.85 -3.36 -2.84
N ILE A 13 3.84 -2.12 -3.34
CA ILE A 13 4.26 -0.94 -2.57
C ILE A 13 3.38 -0.78 -1.34
N GLY A 14 2.06 -0.90 -1.47
CA GLY A 14 1.12 -0.82 -0.34
C GLY A 14 1.39 -1.89 0.73
N ILE A 15 1.63 -3.14 0.33
CA ILE A 15 1.98 -4.25 1.25
C ILE A 15 3.29 -3.94 1.98
N TRP A 16 4.31 -3.48 1.26
CA TRP A 16 5.60 -3.13 1.85
C TRP A 16 5.48 -1.99 2.86
N GLN A 17 4.66 -0.99 2.57
CA GLN A 17 4.43 0.16 3.44
C GLN A 17 3.71 -0.24 4.74
N LEU A 18 2.74 -1.17 4.66
CA LEU A 18 2.11 -1.77 5.85
C LEU A 18 3.11 -2.57 6.69
N PHE A 19 3.99 -3.34 6.05
CA PHE A 19 5.06 -4.06 6.75
C PHE A 19 6.05 -3.11 7.45
N ALA A 20 6.45 -2.03 6.78
CA ALA A 20 7.31 -1.00 7.36
C ALA A 20 6.64 -0.31 8.56
N ALA A 21 5.36 0.04 8.45
CA ALA A 21 4.57 0.60 9.55
C ALA A 21 4.49 -0.37 10.75
N TRP A 22 4.26 -1.66 10.50
CA TRP A 22 4.23 -2.68 11.56
C TRP A 22 5.59 -2.86 12.25
N LYS A 23 6.68 -2.90 11.48
CA LYS A 23 8.04 -2.96 12.03
C LYS A 23 8.35 -1.72 12.87
N TYR A 24 7.96 -0.54 12.40
CA TYR A 24 8.13 0.71 13.14
C TYR A 24 7.28 0.73 14.41
N TYR A 25 6.07 0.17 14.39
CA TYR A 25 5.20 0.06 15.57
C TYR A 25 5.84 -0.81 16.65
N ARG A 26 6.39 -1.97 16.26
CA ARG A 26 7.11 -2.84 17.18
C ARG A 26 8.36 -2.16 17.75
N PHE A 27 9.05 -1.33 16.96
CA PHE A 27 10.18 -0.55 17.43
C PHE A 27 9.76 0.51 18.47
N LEU A 28 8.69 1.26 18.20
CA LEU A 28 8.15 2.25 19.13
C LEU A 28 7.70 1.63 20.45
N ARG A 29 7.10 0.43 20.43
CA ARG A 29 6.70 -0.28 21.66
C ARG A 29 7.87 -0.75 22.52
N THR A 30 9.03 -1.03 21.93
CA THR A 30 10.18 -1.61 22.65
C THR A 30 11.18 -0.58 23.13
N LYS A 31 11.43 0.49 22.35
CA LYS A 31 12.40 1.54 22.71
C LYS A 31 11.78 2.85 23.16
N GLY A 32 10.48 3.05 22.91
CA GLY A 32 9.85 4.35 23.05
C GLY A 32 10.43 5.38 22.07
N THR A 33 9.71 6.48 21.87
CA THR A 33 10.20 7.62 21.06
C THR A 33 9.94 8.90 21.83
N LYS A 34 10.91 9.81 21.83
CA LYS A 34 10.71 11.17 22.36
C LYS A 34 10.02 12.09 21.36
N ASN A 35 9.79 11.60 20.13
CA ASN A 35 9.21 12.39 19.06
C ASN A 35 7.69 12.17 19.00
N SER A 36 6.91 13.19 19.35
CA SER A 36 5.44 13.14 19.35
C SER A 36 4.84 12.94 17.94
N PHE A 37 5.62 13.16 16.89
CA PHE A 37 5.19 12.91 15.50
C PHE A 37 5.34 11.45 15.06
N SER A 38 6.10 10.63 15.79
CA SER A 38 6.33 9.22 15.44
C SER A 38 5.06 8.36 15.38
N PRO A 39 4.08 8.47 16.30
CA PRO A 39 2.82 7.72 16.19
C PRO A 39 2.02 8.21 14.99
N LEU A 40 2.00 9.53 14.77
CA LEU A 40 1.25 10.16 13.69
C LEU A 40 1.77 9.71 12.31
N ALA A 41 3.10 9.70 12.12
CA ALA A 41 3.74 9.17 10.91
C ALA A 41 3.41 7.70 10.66
N LEU A 42 3.19 6.91 11.72
CA LEU A 42 2.81 5.51 11.62
C LEU A 42 1.37 5.36 11.11
N TYR A 43 0.42 6.12 11.66
CA TYR A 43 -0.97 6.12 11.21
C TYR A 43 -1.09 6.61 9.77
N TYR A 44 -0.45 7.72 9.40
CA TYR A 44 -0.45 8.21 8.02
C TYR A 44 0.26 7.24 7.06
N GLY A 45 1.39 6.66 7.46
CA GLY A 45 2.11 5.68 6.65
C GLY A 45 1.30 4.40 6.41
N ALA A 46 0.61 3.90 7.43
CA ALA A 46 -0.28 2.75 7.30
C ALA A 46 -1.52 3.06 6.45
N LEU A 47 -2.12 4.24 6.63
CA LEU A 47 -3.27 4.69 5.85
C LEU A 47 -2.92 4.85 4.36
N LEU A 48 -1.78 5.48 4.06
CA LEU A 48 -1.29 5.62 2.68
C LEU A 48 -0.98 4.25 2.05
N GLY A 49 -0.37 3.34 2.82
CA GLY A 49 -0.13 1.96 2.37
C GLY A 49 -1.43 1.21 2.05
N LEU A 50 -2.46 1.37 2.89
CA LEU A 50 -3.78 0.79 2.68
C LEU A 50 -4.45 1.35 1.41
N ILE A 51 -4.42 2.67 1.22
CA ILE A 51 -4.96 3.33 0.03
C ILE A 51 -4.25 2.84 -1.23
N ALA A 52 -2.92 2.79 -1.22
CA ALA A 52 -2.13 2.27 -2.34
C ALA A 52 -2.49 0.81 -2.68
N LEU A 53 -2.69 -0.03 -1.65
CA LEU A 53 -3.09 -1.42 -1.81
C LEU A 53 -4.49 -1.54 -2.45
N ILE A 54 -5.47 -0.77 -1.97
CA ILE A 54 -6.83 -0.76 -2.51
C ILE A 54 -6.84 -0.28 -3.96
N ILE A 55 -6.14 0.82 -4.27
CA ILE A 55 -6.05 1.36 -5.63
C ILE A 55 -5.35 0.35 -6.56
N GLY A 56 -4.25 -0.26 -6.12
CA GLY A 56 -3.53 -1.26 -6.90
C GLY A 56 -4.38 -2.49 -7.23
N LEU A 57 -5.15 -3.00 -6.25
CA LEU A 57 -6.10 -4.10 -6.48
C LEU A 57 -7.24 -3.67 -7.41
N TRP A 58 -7.80 -2.48 -7.23
CA TRP A 58 -8.87 -1.97 -8.09
C TRP A 58 -8.40 -1.83 -9.55
N MET A 59 -7.21 -1.28 -9.78
CA MET A 59 -6.61 -1.18 -11.12
C MET A 59 -6.36 -2.54 -11.76
N PHE A 60 -6.08 -3.58 -10.96
CA PHE A 60 -5.88 -4.93 -11.46
C PHE A 60 -7.19 -5.64 -11.87
N PHE A 61 -8.27 -5.42 -11.09
CA PHE A 61 -9.59 -6.03 -11.30
C PHE A 61 -10.54 -5.18 -12.16
N SER A 62 -10.19 -3.94 -12.51
CA SER A 62 -11.10 -3.04 -13.21
C SER A 62 -11.59 -3.63 -14.55
N PRO A 63 -12.92 -3.63 -14.82
CA PRO A 63 -13.53 -4.28 -15.98
C PRO A 63 -13.03 -3.74 -17.32
N GLU A 64 -12.62 -2.47 -17.41
CA GLU A 64 -11.99 -1.93 -18.63
C GLU A 64 -10.71 -2.70 -19.03
N THR A 65 -9.97 -3.26 -18.07
CA THR A 65 -8.79 -4.09 -18.37
C THR A 65 -9.13 -5.52 -18.79
N ILE A 66 -10.31 -6.02 -18.39
CA ILE A 66 -10.82 -7.35 -18.74
C ILE A 66 -11.38 -7.34 -20.16
N VAL A 67 -12.12 -6.30 -20.54
CA VAL A 67 -12.65 -6.13 -21.90
C VAL A 67 -11.52 -6.01 -22.94
N GLN A 68 -10.40 -5.35 -22.60
CA GLN A 68 -9.21 -5.30 -23.46
C GLN A 68 -8.50 -6.65 -23.68
N LEU A 69 -8.79 -7.66 -22.86
CA LEU A 69 -8.25 -9.01 -22.96
C LEU A 69 -9.16 -9.95 -23.74
N ILE A 70 -10.48 -9.75 -23.67
CA ILE A 70 -11.48 -10.55 -24.39
C ILE A 70 -11.70 -10.02 -25.81
N GLY A 71 -11.55 -8.71 -26.01
CA GLY A 71 -11.64 -8.07 -27.33
C GLY A 71 -10.38 -8.18 -28.20
N LYS A 72 -9.42 -9.04 -27.84
CA LYS A 72 -8.22 -9.37 -28.62
C LYS A 72 -8.21 -10.84 -29.00
#